data_AF-A0A162QI61-F1
#
_entry.id   AF-A0A162QI61-F1
#
_cell.length_a   1.000
_cell.length_b   1.000
_cell.length_c   1.000
_cell.angle_alpha   90.00
_cell.angle_beta   90.00
_cell.angle_gamma   90.00
#
_symmetry.space_group_name_H-M   'P 1'
#
loop_
_entity.id
_entity.type
_entity.pdbx_description
1 polymer ?
#
loop_
_entity_poly.entity_id
_entity_poly.type
_entity_poly.pdbx_seq_one_letter_code
_entity_poly.pdbx_strand_id
1 'polypeptide(L)' 'MKNRIREIEEQIIELKSRMPAHSLQPRMLQELEDLEAELDDLKAKVNIKIHKFNNHSDPSRLNQQHNTTLERMERYDEPK' A
#
# COMPACT_ATOMS: atom_id res chain seq x y z
N MET A 1 -8.62 -7.21 14.41
CA MET A 1 -7.70 -7.28 13.25
C MET A 1 -6.27 -7.62 13.67
N LYS A 2 -5.65 -6.91 14.63
CA LYS A 2 -4.28 -7.23 15.08
C LYS A 2 -4.12 -8.65 15.67
N ASN A 3 -5.13 -9.15 16.39
CA ASN A 3 -5.08 -10.50 16.98
C ASN A 3 -5.08 -11.62 15.92
N ARG A 4 -5.89 -11.47 14.85
CA ARG A 4 -5.98 -12.47 13.77
C ARG A 4 -4.68 -12.60 12.97
N ILE A 5 -3.99 -11.48 12.73
CA ILE A 5 -2.66 -11.49 12.07
C ILE A 5 -1.67 -12.31 12.90
N ARG A 6 -1.65 -12.11 14.23
CA ARG A 6 -0.75 -12.84 15.13
C ARG A 6 -1.07 -14.34 15.19
N GLU A 7 -2.36 -14.69 15.24
CA GLU A 7 -2.80 -16.10 15.21
C GLU A 7 -2.38 -16.82 13.93
N ILE A 8 -2.44 -16.16 12.78
CA ILE A 8 -2.02 -16.74 11.50
C ILE A 8 -0.49 -16.88 11.45
N GLU A 9 0.25 -15.90 11.95
CA GLU A 9 1.72 -15.97 12.06
C GLU A 9 2.17 -17.12 12.98
N GLU A 10 1.50 -17.30 14.13
CA GLU A 10 1.76 -18.43 15.05
C GLU A 10 1.50 -19.78 14.38
N GLN A 11 0.38 -19.92 13.64
CA GLN A 11 0.04 -21.14 12.89
C GLN A 11 1.06 -21.45 11.79
N ILE A 12 1.53 -20.44 11.06
CA ILE A 12 2.57 -20.60 10.02
C ILE A 12 3.88 -21.10 10.65
N ILE A 13 4.31 -20.52 11.78
CA ILE A 13 5.53 -20.93 12.47
C ILE A 13 5.42 -22.37 12.97
N GLU A 14 4.29 -22.73 13.58
CA GLU A 14 4.03 -24.07 14.05
C GLU A 14 4.01 -25.08 12.89
N LEU A 15 3.34 -24.75 11.78
CA LEU A 15 3.27 -25.60 10.60
C LEU A 15 4.66 -25.80 9.97
N LYS A 16 5.44 -24.71 9.80
CA LYS A 16 6.82 -24.77 9.31
C LYS A 16 7.75 -25.58 10.23
N SER A 17 7.55 -25.48 11.54
CA SER A 17 8.34 -26.26 12.52
C SER A 17 8.10 -27.76 12.44
N ARG A 18 6.90 -28.16 11.97
CA ARG A 18 6.49 -29.57 11.82
C ARG A 18 6.75 -30.12 10.43
N MET A 19 7.10 -29.29 9.45
CA MET A 19 7.37 -29.73 8.08
C MET A 19 8.67 -30.55 8.01
N PRO A 20 8.64 -31.75 7.40
CA PRO A 20 9.86 -32.51 7.16
C PRO A 20 10.66 -31.87 6.02
N ALA A 21 11.93 -31.54 6.26
CA ALA A 21 12.82 -30.85 5.31
C ALA A 21 13.02 -31.55 3.96
N HIS A 22 12.72 -32.85 3.87
CA HIS A 22 12.90 -33.66 2.66
C HIS A 22 11.62 -34.32 2.16
N SER A 23 10.46 -34.03 2.77
CA SER A 23 9.17 -34.63 2.38
C SER A 23 8.03 -33.66 2.67
N LEU A 24 8.04 -32.54 1.94
CA LEU A 24 6.97 -31.55 2.02
C LEU A 24 5.69 -32.20 1.46
N GLN A 25 4.74 -32.47 2.35
CA GLN A 25 3.45 -33.01 1.94
C GLN A 25 2.69 -31.92 1.16
N PRO A 26 2.15 -32.21 -0.04
CA PRO A 26 1.42 -31.22 -0.84
C PRO A 26 0.27 -30.56 -0.08
N ARG A 27 -0.40 -31.31 0.80
CA ARG A 27 -1.46 -30.80 1.66
C ARG A 27 -0.96 -29.75 2.66
N MET A 28 0.19 -29.98 3.29
CA MET A 28 0.80 -29.02 4.22
C MET A 28 1.32 -27.79 3.50
N LEU A 29 1.80 -27.96 2.26
CA LEU A 29 2.21 -26.84 1.42
C LEU A 29 1.01 -25.97 1.03
N GLN A 30 -0.09 -26.57 0.59
CA GLN A 30 -1.31 -25.84 0.29
C GLN A 30 -1.84 -25.07 1.50
N GLU A 31 -1.87 -25.72 2.68
CA GLU A 31 -2.30 -25.07 3.92
C GLU A 31 -1.40 -23.89 4.30
N LEU A 32 -0.09 -24.02 4.06
CA LEU A 32 0.85 -22.93 4.28
C LEU A 32 0.60 -21.77 3.31
N GLU A 33 0.42 -22.06 2.01
CA GLU A 33 0.12 -21.05 0.98
C GLU A 33 -1.18 -20.30 1.29
N ASP A 34 -2.21 -21.02 1.74
CA ASP A 34 -3.50 -20.44 2.11
C ASP A 34 -3.37 -19.48 3.32
N LEU A 35 -2.63 -19.90 4.36
CA LEU A 35 -2.37 -19.07 5.55
C LEU A 35 -1.51 -17.84 5.21
N GLU A 36 -0.49 -17.99 4.37
CA GLU A 36 0.37 -16.89 3.93
C GLU A 36 -0.41 -15.88 3.06
N ALA A 37 -1.28 -16.36 2.18
CA ALA A 37 -2.18 -15.51 1.40
C ALA A 37 -3.16 -14.73 2.29
N GLU A 38 -3.80 -15.39 3.28
CA GLU A 38 -4.71 -14.71 4.22
C GLU A 38 -3.97 -13.62 5.03
N LEU A 39 -2.74 -13.90 5.47
CA LEU A 39 -1.91 -12.93 6.18
C LEU A 39 -1.60 -11.70 5.34
N ASP A 40 -1.22 -11.90 4.08
CA ASP A 40 -0.88 -10.80 3.18
C ASP A 40 -2.11 -9.94 2.87
N ASP A 41 -3.26 -10.58 2.66
CA ASP A 41 -4.55 -9.92 2.47
C ASP A 41 -4.93 -9.02 3.66
N LEU A 42 -4.74 -9.52 4.88
CA LEU A 42 -5.03 -8.78 6.10
C LEU A 42 -4.04 -7.63 6.30
N LYS A 43 -2.75 -7.82 6.00
CA LYS A 43 -1.73 -6.78 6.04
C LYS A 43 -1.98 -5.70 5.00
N ALA A 44 -2.34 -6.09 3.77
CA ALA A 44 -2.72 -5.18 2.70
C ALA A 44 -3.96 -4.35 3.09
N LYS A 45 -4.99 -4.97 3.68
CA LYS A 45 -6.18 -4.25 4.18
C LYS A 45 -5.84 -3.24 5.27
N VAL A 46 -4.90 -3.55 6.16
CA VAL A 46 -4.40 -2.59 7.17
C VAL A 46 -3.61 -1.46 6.50
N ASN A 47 -2.73 -1.78 5.56
CA ASN A 47 -1.91 -0.80 4.86
C ASN A 47 -2.74 0.15 3.98
N ILE A 48 -3.77 -0.36 3.30
CA ILE A 48 -4.73 0.43 2.51
C ILE A 48 -5.51 1.39 3.42
N LYS A 49 -5.90 0.96 4.63
CA LYS A 49 -6.56 1.85 5.60
C LYS A 49 -5.66 3.01 6.01
N ILE A 50 -4.36 2.77 6.18
CA ILE A 50 -3.37 3.80 6.52
C ILE A 50 -3.20 4.79 5.34
N HIS A 51 -3.07 4.28 4.11
CA HIS A 51 -2.93 5.11 2.92
C HIS A 51 -4.18 5.95 2.64
N LYS A 52 -5.39 5.38 2.80
CA LYS A 52 -6.65 6.13 2.65
C LYS A 52 -6.84 7.19 3.73
N PHE A 53 -6.29 6.98 4.94
CA PHE A 53 -6.35 7.94 6.03
C PHE A 53 -5.34 9.09 5.85
N ASN A 54 -4.14 8.80 5.33
CA ASN A 54 -3.09 9.81 5.13
C ASN A 54 -3.29 10.68 3.88
N ASN A 55 -4.17 10.29 2.95
CA ASN A 55 -4.50 11.06 1.75
C ASN A 55 -5.46 12.24 1.98
N HIS A 56 -5.74 12.61 3.24
CA HIS A 56 -6.35 13.90 3.58
C HIS A 56 -5.28 14.95 3.89
N SER A 57 -4.31 15.09 3.00
CA SER A 57 -3.37 16.21 3.01
C SER A 57 -3.57 17.03 1.74
N ASP A 58 -4.63 17.84 1.80
CA ASP A 58 -4.75 19.17 1.19
C ASP A 58 -4.45 19.30 -0.32
N PRO A 59 -5.48 19.38 -1.20
CA PRO A 59 -5.30 19.67 -2.63
C PRO A 59 -4.74 21.09 -2.93
N SER A 60 -4.45 21.89 -1.90
CA SER A 60 -3.97 23.27 -2.02
C SER A 60 -2.54 23.43 -2.55
N ARG A 61 -1.82 22.35 -2.90
CA ARG A 61 -0.41 22.41 -3.33
C ARG A 61 -0.18 22.36 -4.85
N LEU A 62 -1.24 22.44 -5.66
CA LEU A 62 -1.13 22.38 -7.13
C LEU A 62 -1.52 23.70 -7.83
N ASN A 63 -1.38 24.85 -7.17
CA ASN A 63 -1.57 26.14 -7.82
C ASN A 63 -0.59 27.20 -7.30
N GLN A 64 0.67 27.07 -7.69
CA GLN A 64 1.64 28.16 -7.66
C GLN A 64 2.81 27.74 -8.54
N GLN A 65 2.76 28.06 -9.85
CA GLN A 65 3.91 28.37 -10.71
C GLN A 65 3.53 28.36 -12.21
N HIS A 66 2.58 29.20 -12.63
CA HIS A 66 2.44 29.56 -14.05
C HIS A 66 2.12 31.04 -14.26
N ASN A 67 2.77 31.92 -13.51
CA ASN A 67 2.76 33.36 -13.81
C ASN A 67 4.20 33.81 -14.06
N THR A 68 4.80 33.38 -15.16
CA THR A 68 6.04 34.01 -15.65
C THR A 68 5.94 34.30 -17.15
N THR A 69 6.17 35.58 -17.45
CA THR A 69 6.64 36.16 -18.71
C THR A 69 5.58 36.68 -19.70
N LEU A 70 4.38 36.12 -19.82
CA LEU A 70 3.45 36.58 -20.88
C LEU A 70 2.64 37.85 -20.55
N GLU A 71 2.42 38.20 -19.28
CA GLU A 71 1.70 39.46 -18.95
C GLU A 71 2.53 40.74 -19.12
N ARG A 72 3.85 40.64 -19.32
CA ARG A 72 4.68 41.85 -19.59
C ARG A 72 4.51 42.35 -21.03
N MET A 73 3.93 41.54 -21.93
CA MET A 73 3.80 41.87 -23.35
C MET A 73 2.45 42.50 -23.74
N GLU A 74 1.45 42.55 -22.86
CA GLU A 74 0.16 43.24 -23.11
C GLU A 74 0.19 44.74 -22.76
N ARG A 75 1.34 45.41 -22.93
CA ARG A 75 1.42 46.89 -22.92
C ARG A 75 1.94 47.45 -24.24
N TYR A 76 1.63 46.77 -25.34
CA TYR A 76 1.72 47.33 -26.68
C TYR A 76 0.35 47.22 -27.34
N ASP A 77 -0.55 48.11 -26.94
CA ASP A 77 -1.51 48.69 -27.88
C ASP A 77 -1.10 50.17 -28.07
N GLU A 78 -0.66 50.47 -29.30
CA GLU A 78 -0.66 51.80 -29.91
C GLU A 78 -2.12 52.36 -29.95
N PRO A 79 -2.47 53.59 -30.46
CA PRO A 79 -1.70 54.62 -31.14
C PRO A 79 -2.09 56.10 -30.81
N LYS A 80 -1.36 57.07 -31.37
CA LYS A 80 -1.90 58.12 -32.27
C LYS A 80 -0.79 58.84 -33.03
#